data_AF-A0A519GBM8-F1
#
_entry.id   AF-A0A519GBM8-F1
#
_cell.length_a   1.000
_cell.length_b   1.000
_cell.length_c   1.000
_cell.angle_alpha   90.00
_cell.angle_beta   90.00
_cell.angle_gamma   90.00
#
_symmetry.space_group_name_H-M   'P 1'
#
loop_
_entity.id
_entity.type
_entity.pdbx_description
1 polymer ?
#
loop_
_entity_poly.entity_id
_entity_poly.type
_entity_poly.pdbx_seq_one_letter_code
_entity_poly.pdbx_strand_id
1 'polypeptide(L)'
;SKAIRSLAKLAGYPVAGWNGAERLRLPRAALGSWIPRLARIPASARQELPGITPDRTFQIVAGAVVLHTAMTEFDIDELEVSPWALREGVLLRYIESLSWNEPEA
;
A
#
# COMPACT_ATOMS: atom_id res chain seq x y z
N SER A 1 0.59 -4.44 -0.74
CA SER A 1 1.13 -4.10 -2.08
C SER A 1 2.39 -3.24 -1.95
N LYS A 2 3.44 -3.50 -2.75
CA LYS A 2 4.65 -2.65 -2.74
C LYS A 2 4.34 -1.20 -3.16
N ALA A 3 3.36 -0.99 -4.04
CA ALA A 3 2.97 0.36 -4.48
C ALA A 3 2.29 1.19 -3.42
N ILE A 4 1.31 0.60 -2.76
CA ILE A 4 0.61 1.24 -1.65
C ILE A 4 1.61 1.59 -0.54
N ARG A 5 2.56 0.69 -0.23
CA ARG A 5 3.61 0.96 0.75
C ARG A 5 4.53 2.12 0.35
N SER A 6 4.96 2.19 -0.91
CA SER A 6 5.74 3.34 -1.41
C SER A 6 4.97 4.66 -1.27
N LEU A 7 3.70 4.68 -1.69
CA LEU A 7 2.86 5.88 -1.62
C LEU A 7 2.58 6.30 -0.17
N ALA A 8 2.41 5.35 0.75
CA ALA A 8 2.23 5.66 2.16
C ALA A 8 3.51 6.13 2.84
N LYS A 9 4.69 5.70 2.40
CA LYS A 9 5.97 6.29 2.84
C LYS A 9 6.15 7.72 2.35
N LEU A 10 5.60 8.05 1.17
CA LEU A 10 5.69 9.38 0.57
C LEU A 10 4.68 10.37 1.16
N ALA A 11 3.42 9.94 1.27
CA ALA A 11 2.26 10.82 1.51
C ALA A 11 1.46 10.43 2.76
N GLY A 12 1.87 9.36 3.44
CA GLY A 12 1.25 8.90 4.67
C GLY A 12 2.05 9.28 5.90
N TYR A 13 1.67 8.70 7.04
CA TYR A 13 2.32 8.93 8.32
C TYR A 13 2.32 7.66 9.17
N PRO A 14 3.29 7.49 10.08
CA PRO A 14 3.34 6.34 10.97
C PRO A 14 2.31 6.46 12.10
N VAL A 15 1.77 5.33 12.51
CA VAL A 15 0.94 5.15 13.70
C VAL A 15 1.42 3.95 14.49
N ALA A 16 1.18 3.96 15.80
CA ALA A 16 1.51 2.82 16.66
C ALA A 16 0.81 1.54 16.17
N GLY A 17 1.57 0.47 16.01
CA GLY A 17 1.04 -0.86 15.71
C GLY A 17 0.85 -1.72 16.94
N TRP A 18 0.10 -2.80 16.75
CA TRP A 18 -0.38 -3.67 17.83
C TRP A 18 0.73 -4.46 18.54
N ASN A 19 1.90 -4.61 17.92
CA ASN A 19 3.05 -5.34 18.45
C ASN A 19 4.29 -4.44 18.64
N GLY A 20 4.09 -3.12 18.70
CA GLY A 20 5.19 -2.15 18.76
C GLY A 20 5.84 -1.83 17.40
N ALA A 21 5.48 -2.52 16.31
CA ALA A 21 5.91 -2.13 14.97
C ALA A 21 5.08 -0.95 14.44
N GLU A 22 5.70 -0.05 13.70
CA GLU A 22 4.97 1.05 13.07
C GLU A 22 4.06 0.55 11.94
N ARG A 23 2.84 1.10 11.89
CA ARG A 23 1.91 0.97 10.75
C ARG A 23 1.86 2.29 10.00
N LEU A 24 1.55 2.25 8.71
CA LEU A 24 1.38 3.48 7.92
C LEU A 24 -0.09 3.71 7.63
N ARG A 25 -0.52 4.97 7.80
CA ARG A 25 -1.81 5.46 7.32
C ARG A 25 -1.60 6.42 6.17
N LEU A 26 -2.48 6.35 5.18
CA LEU A 26 -2.43 7.15 3.97
C LEU A 26 -3.77 7.88 3.78
N PRO A 27 -3.83 9.18 4.10
CA PRO A 27 -5.00 10.00 3.80
C PRO A 27 -5.21 10.15 2.29
N ARG A 28 -6.46 10.02 1.84
CA ARG A 28 -6.85 10.19 0.43
C ARG A 28 -6.48 11.58 -0.09
N ALA A 29 -6.75 12.61 0.71
CA ALA A 29 -6.43 13.99 0.37
C ALA A 29 -4.92 14.24 0.20
N ALA A 30 -4.10 13.64 1.08
CA ALA A 30 -2.65 13.72 0.97
C ALA A 30 -2.14 13.04 -0.30
N LEU A 31 -2.63 11.82 -0.59
CA LEU A 31 -2.34 11.13 -1.84
C LEU A 31 -2.74 11.96 -3.07
N GLY A 32 -3.95 12.53 -3.05
CA GLY A 32 -4.47 13.39 -4.12
C GLY A 32 -3.59 14.61 -4.39
N SER A 33 -3.08 15.26 -3.34
CA SER A 33 -2.16 16.40 -3.49
C SER A 33 -0.80 16.03 -4.13
N TRP A 34 -0.38 14.77 -3.98
CA TRP A 34 0.89 14.27 -4.52
C TRP A 34 0.80 13.82 -5.97
N ILE A 35 -0.36 13.39 -6.47
CA ILE A 35 -0.55 12.94 -7.86
C ILE A 35 -0.03 13.98 -8.89
N PRO A 36 -0.44 15.26 -8.87
CA PRO A 36 0.05 16.25 -9.84
C PRO A 36 1.54 16.57 -9.66
N ARG A 37 2.09 16.42 -8.45
CA ARG A 37 3.52 16.61 -8.18
C ARG A 37 4.34 15.49 -8.79
N LEU A 38 3.94 14.23 -8.55
CA LEU A 38 4.58 13.05 -9.11
C LEU A 38 4.55 13.06 -10.65
N ALA A 39 3.44 13.50 -11.24
CA ALA A 39 3.29 13.60 -12.69
C ALA A 39 4.30 14.58 -13.32
N ARG A 40 4.66 15.67 -12.62
CA ARG A 40 5.63 16.68 -13.10
C ARG A 40 7.09 16.28 -12.88
N ILE A 41 7.38 15.44 -11.90
CA ILE A 41 8.74 14.97 -11.62
C ILE A 41 9.12 13.93 -12.69
N PRO A 42 10.25 14.10 -13.41
CA PRO A 42 10.74 13.09 -14.36
C PRO A 42 10.96 11.75 -13.67
N ALA A 43 10.69 10.64 -14.37
CA ALA A 43 10.79 9.29 -13.78
C ALA A 43 12.16 9.05 -13.12
N SER A 44 13.26 9.44 -13.77
CA SER A 44 14.62 9.32 -13.23
C SER A 44 14.85 10.04 -11.90
N ALA A 45 14.11 11.12 -11.63
CA ALA A 45 14.22 11.89 -10.39
C ALA A 45 13.28 11.39 -9.28
N ARG A 46 12.26 10.57 -9.60
CA ARG A 46 11.29 10.08 -8.60
C ARG A 46 11.91 9.13 -7.58
N GLN A 47 13.03 8.50 -7.89
CA GLN A 47 13.73 7.59 -6.96
C GLN A 47 14.28 8.30 -5.71
N GLU A 48 14.46 9.63 -5.78
CA GLU A 48 14.89 10.45 -4.64
C GLU A 48 13.75 10.71 -3.63
N LEU A 49 12.52 10.37 -4.00
CA LEU A 49 11.36 10.55 -3.12
C LEU A 49 11.24 9.38 -2.13
N PRO A 50 10.82 9.66 -0.88
CA PRO A 50 10.67 8.63 0.15
C PRO A 50 9.85 7.43 -0.33
N GLY A 51 10.45 6.24 -0.25
CA GLY A 51 9.79 4.97 -0.53
C GLY A 51 9.62 4.63 -2.02
N ILE A 52 10.06 5.46 -2.96
CA ILE A 52 10.05 5.13 -4.39
C ILE A 52 11.38 4.51 -4.78
N THR A 53 11.34 3.30 -5.34
CA THR A 53 12.53 2.58 -5.81
C THR A 53 12.69 2.75 -7.33
N PRO A 54 13.90 2.54 -7.89
CA PRO A 54 14.17 2.73 -9.32
C PRO A 54 13.21 1.96 -10.24
N ASP A 55 12.90 0.71 -9.89
CA ASP A 55 11.99 -0.19 -10.60
C ASP A 55 10.52 0.27 -10.60
N ARG A 56 10.18 1.29 -9.81
CA ARG A 56 8.81 1.79 -9.61
C ARG A 56 8.58 3.18 -10.18
N THR A 57 9.64 3.87 -10.58
CA THR A 57 9.61 5.28 -11.01
C THR A 57 8.60 5.53 -12.14
N PHE A 58 8.49 4.59 -13.09
CA PHE A 58 7.61 4.71 -14.24
C PHE A 58 6.13 4.53 -13.85
N GLN A 59 5.80 3.46 -13.12
CA GLN A 59 4.41 3.09 -12.81
C GLN A 59 3.83 3.74 -11.55
N ILE A 60 4.63 4.40 -10.70
CA ILE A 60 4.14 4.92 -9.42
C ILE A 60 3.05 5.99 -9.55
N VAL A 61 3.09 6.82 -10.61
CA VAL A 61 2.05 7.82 -10.88
C VAL A 61 0.72 7.14 -11.18
N ALA A 62 0.73 6.14 -12.07
CA ALA A 62 -0.46 5.36 -12.38
C ALA A 62 -1.00 4.64 -11.13
N GLY A 63 -0.11 4.07 -10.32
CA GLY A 63 -0.46 3.47 -9.04
C GLY A 63 -1.12 4.45 -8.07
N ALA A 64 -0.66 5.71 -8.02
CA ALA A 64 -1.25 6.75 -7.18
C ALA A 64 -2.66 7.12 -7.66
N VAL A 65 -2.86 7.28 -8.97
CA VAL A 65 -4.17 7.55 -9.57
C VAL A 65 -5.14 6.41 -9.28
N VAL A 66 -4.77 5.17 -9.58
CA VAL A 66 -5.63 3.99 -9.35
C VAL A 66 -6.01 3.87 -7.87
N LEU A 67 -5.04 4.04 -6.96
CA LEU A 67 -5.32 3.96 -5.53
C LEU A 67 -6.25 5.08 -5.06
N HIS A 68 -6.00 6.32 -5.48
CA HIS A 68 -6.84 7.47 -5.13
C HIS A 68 -8.27 7.30 -5.67
N THR A 69 -8.42 6.84 -6.91
CA THR A 69 -9.74 6.54 -7.50
C THR A 69 -10.42 5.44 -6.70
N ALA A 70 -9.74 4.32 -6.41
CA ALA A 70 -10.33 3.26 -5.60
C ALA A 70 -10.80 3.78 -4.23
N MET A 71 -9.96 4.55 -3.52
CA MET A 71 -10.35 5.15 -2.25
C MET A 71 -11.55 6.11 -2.40
N THR A 72 -11.68 6.81 -3.52
CA THR A 72 -12.82 7.69 -3.81
C THR A 72 -14.10 6.88 -4.04
N GLU A 73 -14.05 5.85 -4.88
CA GLU A 73 -15.22 5.01 -5.21
C GLU A 73 -15.73 4.21 -4.00
N PHE A 74 -14.83 3.84 -3.08
CA PHE A 74 -15.19 3.14 -1.84
C PHE A 74 -15.48 4.07 -0.65
N ASP A 75 -15.51 5.39 -0.85
CA ASP A 75 -15.70 6.40 0.21
C ASP A 75 -14.73 6.25 1.40
N ILE A 76 -13.45 6.02 1.08
CA ILE A 76 -12.37 5.82 2.03
C ILE A 76 -11.56 7.12 2.14
N ASP A 77 -11.65 7.79 3.28
CA ASP A 77 -10.84 8.98 3.56
C ASP A 77 -9.41 8.64 3.97
N GLU A 78 -9.19 7.46 4.56
CA GLU A 78 -7.88 7.04 5.06
C GLU A 78 -7.69 5.53 4.90
N LEU A 79 -6.54 5.15 4.32
CA LEU A 79 -6.14 3.77 4.14
C LEU A 79 -5.07 3.38 5.15
N GLU A 80 -5.32 2.33 5.93
CA GLU A 80 -4.27 1.64 6.69
C GLU A 80 -3.53 0.65 5.78
N VAL A 81 -2.20 0.77 5.70
CA VAL A 81 -1.40 -0.11 4.85
C VAL A 81 -1.15 -1.44 5.54
N SER A 82 -1.73 -2.51 4.97
CA SER A 82 -1.45 -3.86 5.43
C SER A 82 0.05 -4.21 5.34
N PRO A 83 0.64 -4.78 6.40
CA PRO A 83 2.02 -5.26 6.37
C PRO A 83 2.17 -6.51 5.48
N TRP A 84 1.08 -7.24 5.24
CA TRP A 84 1.06 -8.51 4.52
C TRP A 84 0.59 -8.33 3.06
N ALA A 85 0.90 -9.32 2.24
CA ALA A 85 0.51 -9.34 0.84
C ALA A 85 0.11 -10.76 0.43
N LEU A 86 0.10 -11.02 -0.89
CA LEU A 86 -0.36 -12.27 -1.46
C LEU A 86 0.42 -13.49 -0.91
N ARG A 87 1.72 -13.35 -0.65
CA ARG A 87 2.55 -14.45 -0.15
C ARG A 87 2.03 -14.96 1.19
N GLU A 88 1.81 -14.05 2.13
CA GLU A 88 1.30 -14.38 3.46
C GLU A 88 -0.13 -14.95 3.36
N GLY A 89 -0.98 -14.38 2.50
CA GLY A 89 -2.33 -14.90 2.26
C GLY A 89 -2.37 -16.33 1.68
N VAL A 90 -1.47 -16.66 0.74
CA VAL A 90 -1.33 -18.02 0.19
C VAL A 90 -0.86 -19.00 1.25
N LEU A 91 0.12 -18.60 2.08
CA LEU A 91 0.63 -19.44 3.16
C LEU A 91 -0.46 -19.74 4.20
N LEU A 92 -1.23 -18.73 4.60
CA LEU A 92 -2.34 -18.91 5.55
C LEU A 92 -3.39 -19.86 4.99
N ARG A 93 -3.78 -19.70 3.72
CA ARG A 93 -4.72 -20.60 3.06
C ARG A 93 -4.19 -22.05 2.99
N TYR A 94 -2.89 -22.22 2.74
CA TYR A 94 -2.28 -23.54 2.74
C TYR A 94 -2.33 -24.19 4.14
N ILE A 95 -2.02 -23.44 5.20
CA ILE A 95 -2.11 -23.93 6.58
C ILE A 95 -3.56 -24.31 6.92
N GLU A 96 -4.54 -23.46 6.58
CA GLU A 96 -5.97 -23.75 6.77
C GLU A 96 -6.38 -25.07 6.10
N SER A 97 -5.89 -25.32 4.89
CA SER A 97 -6.18 -26.57 4.15
C SER A 97 -5.54 -27.82 4.77
N LEU A 98 -4.44 -27.66 5.53
CA LEU A 98 -3.80 -28.76 6.25
C LEU A 98 -4.46 -29.03 7.61
N SER A 99 -5.03 -27.99 8.22
CA SER A 99 -5.66 -28.06 9.55
C SER A 99 -7.11 -28.48 9.52
N TRP A 100 -7.76 -28.45 8.34
CA TRP A 100 -9.14 -28.90 8.18
C TRP A 100 -9.22 -30.43 8.15
N ASN A 101 -9.28 -31.05 9.32
CA ASN A 101 -9.87 -32.37 9.48
C ASN A 101 -11.35 -32.15 9.86
N GLU A 102 -12.29 -32.69 9.08
CA GLU A 102 -13.69 -32.72 9.52
C GLU A 102 -13.75 -33.44 10.88
N PRO A 103 -14.49 -32.91 11.88
CA PRO A 103 -14.74 -33.68 13.09
C PRO A 103 -15.50 -34.97 12.69
N GLU A 104 -15.05 -36.13 13.17
CA GLU A 104 -15.76 -37.40 12.96
C GLU A 104 -17.22 -37.23 13.44
N ALA A 105 -18.15 -37.51 12.54
CA ALA A 105 -19.60 -37.48 12.76
C ALA A 105 -20.08 -38.65 13.61
#